data_AF-I3ZWG1-F1
#
_entry.id   AF-I3ZWG1-F1
#
_cell.length_a   1.000
_cell.length_b   1.000
_cell.length_c   1.000
_cell.angle_alpha   90.00
_cell.angle_beta   90.00
_cell.angle_gamma   90.00
#
_symmetry.space_group_name_H-M   'P 1'
#
loop_
_entity.id
_entity.type
_entity.pdbx_description
1 polymer ?
#
loop_
_entity_poly.entity_id
_entity_poly.type
_entity_poly.pdbx_seq_one_letter_code
_entity_poly.pdbx_strand_id
1 'polypeptide(L)'
;MLLLIPIIALSSAVIMNDTAMLVFIPLVVITARLAGINTARAVTLSAIAANVGSALTPIGNPQNIIIWNAYGISFLGFVRAMLLPVGIWLAVLLLFTLTIREGPVSIGRLPPVAVKRRLFVASLGLLVSDVILAEAGRGLWTLPLTLVVLLIAGREALLGFDWALVLTFAFIFIDFSEIAGLLSDLTLPAGGLGLFLASAGLSQLISNVPATVVLLTSRPDWLPLTLGVNIGGTGIIVGSLANLIALRISGIGMADFHRFSIPYFLVALVISILIILL
;
A
#
# COMPACT_ATOMS: atom_id res chain seq x y z
N MET A 1 7.14 -15.57 10.78
CA MET A 1 6.74 -14.16 10.57
C MET A 1 7.91 -13.27 10.18
N LEU A 2 9.07 -13.39 10.82
CA LEU A 2 10.29 -12.62 10.48
C LEU A 2 10.70 -12.68 9.00
N LEU A 3 10.45 -13.82 8.32
CA LEU A 3 10.72 -13.97 6.90
C LEU A 3 9.55 -13.52 6.01
N LEU A 4 8.32 -13.74 6.47
CA LEU A 4 7.11 -13.43 5.68
C LEU A 4 6.87 -11.92 5.56
N ILE A 5 7.13 -11.16 6.63
CA ILE A 5 6.89 -9.71 6.68
C ILE A 5 7.75 -8.94 5.66
N PRO A 6 9.08 -9.14 5.57
CA PRO A 6 9.89 -8.55 4.51
C PRO A 6 9.44 -8.95 3.11
N ILE A 7 9.03 -10.21 2.91
CA ILE A 7 8.55 -10.67 1.61
C ILE A 7 7.27 -9.93 1.21
N ILE A 8 6.33 -9.77 2.13
CA ILE A 8 5.09 -9.01 1.89
C ILE A 8 5.43 -7.55 1.57
N ALA A 9 6.29 -6.92 2.37
CA ALA A 9 6.68 -5.54 2.18
C ALA A 9 7.35 -5.33 0.81
N LEU A 10 8.36 -6.13 0.47
CA LEU A 10 9.06 -6.04 -0.81
C LEU A 10 8.15 -6.35 -2.00
N SER A 11 7.24 -7.32 -1.85
CA SER A 11 6.27 -7.64 -2.90
C SER A 11 5.30 -6.48 -3.11
N SER A 12 4.75 -5.90 -2.04
CA SER A 12 3.80 -4.78 -2.12
C SER A 12 4.39 -3.52 -2.77
N ALA A 13 5.71 -3.33 -2.68
CA ALA A 13 6.44 -2.27 -3.38
C ALA A 13 6.44 -2.46 -4.92
N VAL A 14 6.05 -3.63 -5.43
CA VAL A 14 6.06 -3.97 -6.85
C VAL A 14 4.64 -4.25 -7.38
N ILE A 15 3.85 -5.05 -6.66
CA ILE A 15 2.54 -5.55 -7.14
C ILE A 15 1.33 -4.81 -6.57
N MET A 16 1.54 -3.73 -5.82
CA MET A 16 0.54 -2.97 -5.07
C MET A 16 0.12 -3.61 -3.73
N ASN A 17 -0.14 -2.77 -2.72
CA ASN A 17 -0.55 -3.20 -1.37
C ASN A 17 -1.83 -4.05 -1.38
N ASP A 18 -2.87 -3.64 -2.10
CA ASP A 18 -4.18 -4.32 -2.11
C ASP A 18 -4.06 -5.72 -2.76
N THR A 19 -3.38 -5.81 -3.90
CA THR A 19 -3.06 -7.08 -4.56
C THR A 19 -2.22 -7.99 -3.65
N ALA A 20 -1.24 -7.43 -2.93
CA ALA A 20 -0.45 -8.19 -1.97
C ALA A 20 -1.34 -8.77 -0.86
N MET A 21 -2.36 -8.05 -0.40
CA MET A 21 -3.30 -8.59 0.59
C MET A 21 -4.14 -9.74 0.04
N LEU A 22 -4.61 -9.65 -1.20
CA LEU A 22 -5.33 -10.76 -1.84
C LEU A 22 -4.47 -12.04 -1.93
N VAL A 23 -3.18 -11.89 -2.20
CA VAL A 23 -2.24 -13.01 -2.34
C VAL A 23 -1.80 -13.57 -0.99
N PHE A 24 -1.35 -12.71 -0.08
CA PHE A 24 -0.63 -13.15 1.12
C PHE A 24 -1.54 -13.45 2.31
N ILE A 25 -2.68 -12.79 2.47
CA ILE A 25 -3.52 -12.99 3.66
C ILE A 25 -4.03 -14.43 3.82
N PRO A 26 -4.49 -15.13 2.77
CA PRO A 26 -4.85 -16.55 2.89
C PRO A 26 -3.68 -17.41 3.40
N LEU A 27 -2.47 -17.16 2.89
CA LEU A 27 -1.26 -17.84 3.32
C LEU A 27 -0.89 -17.52 4.77
N VAL A 28 -0.97 -16.24 5.16
CA VAL A 28 -0.72 -15.76 6.53
C VAL A 28 -1.68 -16.44 7.51
N VAL A 29 -2.98 -16.53 7.18
CA VAL A 29 -3.98 -17.17 8.04
C VAL A 29 -3.67 -18.65 8.23
N ILE A 30 -3.38 -19.38 7.14
CA ILE A 30 -3.05 -20.81 7.21
C ILE A 30 -1.78 -21.03 8.02
N THR A 31 -0.70 -20.29 7.71
CA THR A 31 0.58 -20.44 8.39
C THR A 31 0.51 -20.05 9.87
N ALA A 32 -0.23 -19.00 10.22
CA ALA A 32 -0.43 -18.59 11.61
C ALA A 32 -1.16 -19.68 12.41
N ARG A 33 -2.23 -20.27 11.85
CA ARG A 33 -2.96 -21.36 12.50
C ARG A 33 -2.10 -22.61 12.70
N LEU A 34 -1.34 -23.01 11.68
CA LEU A 34 -0.43 -24.16 11.77
C LEU A 34 0.71 -23.93 12.78
N ALA A 35 1.19 -22.70 12.90
CA ALA A 35 2.25 -22.32 13.84
C ALA A 35 1.75 -22.01 15.27
N GLY A 36 0.44 -22.10 15.53
CA GLY A 36 -0.15 -21.70 16.80
C GLY A 36 0.02 -20.20 17.13
N ILE A 37 0.27 -19.37 16.11
CA ILE A 37 0.43 -17.92 16.26
C ILE A 37 -0.95 -17.27 16.27
N ASN A 38 -1.12 -16.22 17.09
CA ASN A 38 -2.32 -15.39 17.05
C ASN A 38 -2.57 -14.86 15.63
N THR A 39 -3.65 -15.34 14.99
CA THR A 39 -3.97 -15.02 13.60
C THR A 39 -4.23 -13.53 13.40
N ALA A 40 -4.93 -12.86 14.32
CA ALA A 40 -5.18 -11.43 14.23
C ALA A 40 -3.89 -10.63 14.22
N ARG A 41 -2.93 -10.99 15.07
CA ARG A 41 -1.61 -10.37 15.11
C ARG A 41 -0.84 -10.57 13.80
N ALA A 42 -0.80 -11.81 13.29
CA ALA A 42 -0.10 -12.13 12.05
C ALA A 42 -0.69 -11.38 10.84
N VAL A 43 -2.02 -11.36 10.72
CA VAL A 43 -2.76 -10.64 9.68
C VAL A 43 -2.52 -9.14 9.77
N THR A 44 -2.61 -8.56 10.97
CA THR A 44 -2.43 -7.11 11.16
C THR A 44 -1.02 -6.65 10.80
N LEU A 45 0.02 -7.36 11.27
CA LEU A 45 1.40 -7.02 10.92
C LEU A 45 1.67 -7.22 9.42
N SER A 46 0.98 -8.16 8.78
CA SER A 46 1.06 -8.37 7.32
C SER A 46 0.42 -7.21 6.55
N ALA A 47 -0.73 -6.71 7.01
CA ALA A 47 -1.37 -5.52 6.44
C ALA A 47 -0.50 -4.27 6.61
N ILE A 48 0.11 -4.09 7.79
CA ILE A 48 1.09 -3.04 8.01
C ILE A 48 2.28 -3.21 7.05
N ALA A 49 2.83 -4.42 6.91
CA ALA A 49 3.94 -4.70 6.02
C ALA A 49 3.65 -4.29 4.58
N ALA A 50 2.44 -4.58 4.08
CA ALA A 50 2.05 -4.19 2.73
C ALA A 50 1.90 -2.67 2.57
N ASN A 51 1.31 -1.98 3.55
CA ASN A 51 1.23 -0.52 3.51
C ASN A 51 2.62 0.14 3.58
N VAL A 52 3.48 -0.30 4.51
CA VAL A 52 4.85 0.21 4.67
C VAL A 52 5.70 -0.08 3.44
N GLY A 53 5.67 -1.31 2.93
CA GLY A 53 6.45 -1.70 1.77
C GLY A 53 6.01 -0.96 0.51
N SER A 54 4.70 -0.84 0.28
CA SER A 54 4.15 -0.10 -0.85
C SER A 54 4.54 1.37 -0.88
N ALA A 55 4.81 1.98 0.28
CA ALA A 55 5.23 3.36 0.37
C ALA A 55 6.58 3.64 -0.29
N LEU A 56 7.42 2.60 -0.51
CA LEU A 56 8.77 2.75 -1.06
C LEU A 56 8.79 3.23 -2.51
N THR A 57 7.83 2.81 -3.33
CA THR A 57 7.83 3.07 -4.77
C THR A 57 6.59 3.86 -5.20
N PRO A 58 6.68 4.61 -6.31
CA PRO A 58 5.52 5.26 -6.90
C PRO A 58 4.37 4.31 -7.21
N ILE A 59 4.67 3.10 -7.69
CA ILE A 59 3.69 2.10 -8.14
C ILE A 59 3.14 1.22 -7.02
N GLY A 60 3.70 1.30 -5.81
CA GLY A 60 3.33 0.42 -4.71
C GLY A 60 1.90 0.64 -4.21
N ASN A 61 1.33 1.84 -4.38
CA ASN A 61 -0.06 2.10 -4.03
C ASN A 61 -0.65 3.25 -4.86
N PRO A 62 -1.99 3.35 -4.97
CA PRO A 62 -2.61 4.35 -5.82
C PRO A 62 -2.29 5.79 -5.40
N GLN A 63 -2.23 6.08 -4.10
CA GLN A 63 -1.86 7.42 -3.62
C GLN A 63 -0.47 7.87 -4.05
N ASN A 64 0.51 6.96 -4.06
CA ASN A 64 1.85 7.26 -4.53
C ASN A 64 1.85 7.53 -6.04
N ILE A 65 1.07 6.79 -6.83
CA ILE A 65 0.94 7.04 -8.28
C ILE A 65 0.39 8.44 -8.53
N ILE A 66 -0.65 8.84 -7.79
CA ILE A 66 -1.28 10.16 -7.93
C ILE A 66 -0.27 11.27 -7.62
N ILE A 67 0.43 11.18 -6.47
CA ILE A 67 1.43 12.18 -6.09
C ILE A 67 2.57 12.19 -7.10
N TRP A 68 3.11 11.02 -7.45
CA TRP A 68 4.20 10.90 -8.41
C TRP A 68 3.89 11.57 -9.75
N ASN A 69 2.68 11.34 -10.28
CA ASN A 69 2.22 11.95 -11.52
C ASN A 69 1.97 13.45 -11.39
N ALA A 70 1.36 13.90 -10.28
CA ALA A 70 1.04 15.32 -10.06
C ALA A 70 2.28 16.22 -9.97
N TYR A 71 3.38 15.71 -9.41
CA TYR A 71 4.63 16.48 -9.25
C TYR A 71 5.70 16.17 -10.30
N GLY A 72 5.49 15.17 -11.17
CA GLY A 72 6.44 14.81 -12.23
C GLY A 72 7.83 14.41 -11.71
N ILE A 73 7.89 13.80 -10.52
CA ILE A 73 9.15 13.38 -9.89
C ILE A 73 9.71 12.18 -10.68
N SER A 74 11.03 11.98 -10.75
CA SER A 74 11.56 10.74 -11.35
C SER A 74 11.26 9.53 -10.46
N PHE A 75 11.12 8.35 -11.05
CA PHE A 75 10.81 7.14 -10.29
C PHE A 75 11.87 6.89 -9.19
N LEU A 76 13.16 6.99 -9.56
CA LEU A 76 14.26 6.84 -8.61
C LEU A 76 14.34 8.00 -7.60
N GLY A 77 13.93 9.21 -7.99
CA GLY A 77 13.86 10.35 -7.07
C GLY A 77 12.88 10.09 -5.93
N PHE A 78 11.70 9.58 -6.26
CA PHE A 78 10.71 9.16 -5.27
C PHE A 78 11.24 8.06 -4.36
N VAL A 79 11.80 6.98 -4.94
CA VAL A 79 12.34 5.86 -4.17
C VAL A 79 13.45 6.30 -3.21
N ARG A 80 14.36 7.18 -3.65
CA ARG A 80 15.44 7.70 -2.81
C ARG A 80 14.92 8.50 -1.62
N ALA A 81 13.92 9.35 -1.83
CA ALA A 81 13.31 10.12 -0.74
C ALA A 81 12.57 9.22 0.26
N MET A 82 11.93 8.15 -0.22
CA MET A 82 11.16 7.23 0.63
C MET A 82 12.01 6.13 1.28
N LEU A 83 13.23 5.89 0.81
CA LEU A 83 14.08 4.79 1.27
C LEU A 83 14.34 4.82 2.78
N LEU A 84 14.75 5.97 3.31
CA LEU A 84 15.06 6.12 4.74
C LEU A 84 13.79 6.02 5.61
N PRO A 85 12.70 6.79 5.35
CA PRO A 85 11.46 6.65 6.11
C PRO A 85 10.90 5.22 6.12
N VAL A 86 10.82 4.58 4.95
CA VAL A 86 10.28 3.22 4.83
C VAL A 86 11.19 2.20 5.50
N GLY A 87 12.51 2.35 5.39
CA GLY A 87 13.47 1.50 6.10
C GLY A 87 13.28 1.54 7.61
N ILE A 88 13.03 2.74 8.16
CA ILE A 88 12.75 2.93 9.58
C ILE A 88 11.40 2.32 9.97
N TRP A 89 10.34 2.58 9.21
CA TRP A 89 9.03 1.98 9.44
C TRP A 89 9.05 0.45 9.41
N LEU A 90 9.82 -0.13 8.48
CA LEU A 90 10.01 -1.57 8.38
C LEU A 90 10.84 -2.10 9.56
N ALA A 91 11.88 -1.40 10.00
CA ALA A 91 12.65 -1.78 11.19
C ALA A 91 11.79 -1.79 12.46
N VAL A 92 10.96 -0.76 12.66
CA VAL A 92 9.95 -0.71 13.74
C VAL A 92 8.99 -1.89 13.62
N LEU A 93 8.53 -2.21 12.41
CA LEU A 93 7.62 -3.34 12.19
C LEU A 93 8.28 -4.67 12.57
N LEU A 94 9.54 -4.86 12.20
CA LEU A 94 10.30 -6.07 12.55
C LEU A 94 10.47 -6.20 14.06
N LEU A 95 10.71 -5.10 14.79
CA LEU A 95 10.73 -5.12 16.27
C LEU A 95 9.40 -5.63 16.85
N PHE A 96 8.26 -5.26 16.27
CA PHE A 96 6.95 -5.77 16.68
C PHE A 96 6.75 -7.27 16.40
N THR A 97 7.50 -7.84 15.45
CA THR A 97 7.46 -9.28 15.15
C THR A 97 8.33 -10.11 16.10
N LEU A 98 9.37 -9.53 16.71
CA LEU A 98 10.28 -10.26 17.62
C LEU A 98 9.59 -10.79 18.87
N THR A 99 8.47 -10.18 19.27
CA THR A 99 7.68 -10.64 20.43
C THR A 99 6.62 -11.69 20.04
N ILE A 100 6.66 -12.21 18.81
CA ILE A 100 5.86 -13.37 18.39
C ILE A 100 6.63 -14.64 18.73
N ARG A 101 6.02 -15.51 19.53
CA ARG A 101 6.51 -16.87 19.75
C ARG A 101 5.89 -17.77 18.70
N GLU A 102 6.72 -18.33 17.82
CA GLU A 102 6.31 -19.24 16.75
C GLU A 102 6.44 -20.68 17.26
N GLY A 103 5.36 -21.46 17.13
CA GLY A 103 5.43 -22.91 17.38
C GLY A 103 6.17 -23.63 16.24
N PRO A 104 6.69 -24.85 16.48
CA PRO A 104 7.30 -25.65 15.43
C PRO A 104 6.25 -25.97 14.35
N VAL A 105 6.52 -25.56 13.12
CA VAL A 105 5.66 -25.86 11.96
C VAL A 105 6.24 -27.08 11.25
N SER A 106 5.51 -28.20 11.30
CA SER A 106 5.82 -29.35 10.44
C SER A 106 5.11 -29.16 9.10
N ILE A 107 5.85 -28.72 8.09
CA ILE A 107 5.34 -28.55 6.73
C ILE A 107 5.39 -29.92 6.03
N GLY A 108 4.24 -30.42 5.57
CA GLY A 108 4.19 -31.58 4.68
C GLY A 108 4.79 -31.26 3.30
N ARG A 109 4.70 -32.20 2.35
CA ARG A 109 5.04 -31.91 0.95
C ARG A 109 4.11 -30.82 0.42
N LEU A 110 4.68 -29.67 0.05
CA LEU A 110 3.95 -28.61 -0.64
C LEU A 110 3.58 -29.10 -2.05
N PRO A 111 2.37 -28.79 -2.54
CA PRO A 111 2.02 -29.07 -3.92
C PRO A 111 2.96 -28.31 -4.86
N PRO A 112 3.29 -28.87 -6.04
CA PRO A 112 4.14 -28.19 -7.02
C PRO A 112 3.47 -26.89 -7.47
N VAL A 113 4.22 -25.79 -7.43
CA VAL A 113 3.75 -24.49 -7.92
C VAL A 113 3.94 -24.43 -9.44
N ALA A 114 2.82 -24.45 -10.18
CA ALA A 114 2.85 -24.29 -11.63
C ALA A 114 2.94 -22.80 -11.99
N VAL A 115 4.11 -22.35 -12.46
CA VAL A 115 4.31 -20.98 -12.93
C VAL A 115 3.96 -20.88 -14.41
N LYS A 116 2.95 -20.07 -14.74
CA LYS A 116 2.62 -19.72 -16.14
C LYS A 116 3.69 -18.76 -16.70
N ARG A 117 4.85 -19.29 -17.10
CA ARG A 117 6.04 -18.51 -17.53
C ARG A 117 5.72 -17.40 -18.53
N ARG A 118 4.88 -17.67 -19.53
CA ARG A 118 4.48 -16.69 -20.55
C ARG A 118 3.79 -15.47 -19.92
N LEU A 119 2.85 -15.69 -19.02
CA LEU A 119 2.15 -14.61 -18.31
C LEU A 119 3.09 -13.87 -17.37
N PHE A 120 3.97 -14.58 -16.66
CA PHE A 120 4.94 -13.94 -15.77
C PHE A 120 5.86 -12.97 -16.54
N VAL A 121 6.43 -13.41 -17.66
CA VAL A 121 7.30 -12.55 -18.49
C VAL A 121 6.51 -11.40 -19.11
N ALA A 122 5.28 -11.65 -19.59
CA ALA A 122 4.42 -10.59 -20.12
C ALA A 122 4.07 -9.54 -19.06
N SER A 123 3.67 -9.94 -17.86
CA SER A 123 3.35 -9.03 -16.74
C SER A 123 4.58 -8.24 -16.28
N LEU A 124 5.76 -8.87 -16.20
CA LEU A 124 6.98 -8.15 -15.84
C LEU A 124 7.38 -7.14 -16.92
N GLY A 125 7.28 -7.53 -18.19
CA GLY A 125 7.53 -6.64 -19.33
C GLY A 125 6.56 -5.46 -19.37
N LEU A 126 5.29 -5.71 -19.11
CA LEU A 126 4.26 -4.66 -18.98
C LEU A 126 4.58 -3.72 -17.84
N LEU A 127 4.88 -4.23 -16.64
CA LEU A 127 5.22 -3.40 -15.49
C LEU A 127 6.37 -2.43 -15.81
N VAL A 128 7.46 -2.91 -16.39
CA VAL A 128 8.61 -2.08 -16.77
C VAL A 128 8.20 -1.06 -17.84
N SER A 129 7.45 -1.49 -18.86
CA SER A 129 7.02 -0.61 -19.95
C SER A 129 6.08 0.48 -19.46
N ASP A 130 5.16 0.15 -18.55
CA ASP A 130 4.18 1.08 -18.00
C ASP A 130 4.85 2.13 -17.10
N VAL A 131 5.84 1.72 -16.30
CA VAL A 131 6.65 2.66 -15.51
C VAL A 131 7.38 3.64 -16.43
N ILE A 132 8.02 3.15 -17.50
CA ILE A 132 8.73 3.99 -18.47
C ILE A 132 7.76 4.96 -19.17
N LEU A 133 6.59 4.48 -19.60
CA LEU A 133 5.58 5.32 -20.24
C LEU A 133 5.04 6.38 -19.29
N ALA A 134 4.76 6.03 -18.04
CA ALA A 134 4.30 6.97 -17.02
C ALA A 134 5.37 8.03 -16.74
N GLU A 135 6.64 7.63 -16.59
CA GLU A 135 7.76 8.56 -16.37
C GLU A 135 8.00 9.48 -17.58
N ALA A 136 7.72 9.03 -18.80
CA ALA A 136 7.78 9.85 -20.01
C ALA A 136 6.55 10.76 -20.21
N GLY A 137 5.63 10.85 -19.23
CA GLY A 137 4.39 11.63 -19.34
C GLY A 137 3.37 11.03 -20.31
N ARG A 138 3.56 9.77 -20.72
CA ARG A 138 2.72 9.02 -21.68
C ARG A 138 1.83 7.99 -20.99
N GLY A 139 1.44 8.26 -19.74
CA GLY A 139 0.65 7.35 -18.91
C GLY A 139 -0.68 6.90 -19.53
N LEU A 140 -1.26 7.67 -20.45
CA LEU A 140 -2.48 7.28 -21.18
C LEU A 140 -2.31 6.02 -22.05
N TRP A 141 -1.08 5.68 -22.43
CA TRP A 141 -0.78 4.51 -23.27
C TRP A 141 -0.64 3.20 -22.49
N THR A 142 -0.51 3.26 -21.16
CA THR A 142 -0.31 2.06 -20.32
C THR A 142 -1.52 1.12 -20.40
N LEU A 143 -2.74 1.66 -20.38
CA LEU A 143 -3.97 0.87 -20.45
C LEU A 143 -4.12 0.17 -21.82
N PRO A 144 -4.09 0.86 -22.98
CA PRO A 144 -4.12 0.17 -24.28
C PRO A 144 -3.04 -0.89 -24.43
N LEU A 145 -1.80 -0.58 -24.02
CA LEU A 145 -0.68 -1.53 -24.08
C LEU A 145 -0.96 -2.78 -23.24
N THR A 146 -1.37 -2.59 -21.99
CA THR A 146 -1.73 -3.67 -21.06
C THR A 146 -2.84 -4.55 -21.63
N LEU A 147 -3.91 -3.95 -22.15
CA LEU A 147 -5.02 -4.70 -22.74
C LEU A 147 -4.57 -5.54 -23.94
N VAL A 148 -3.84 -4.96 -24.89
CA VAL A 148 -3.38 -5.67 -26.09
C VAL A 148 -2.46 -6.84 -25.73
N VAL A 149 -1.48 -6.60 -24.85
CA VAL A 149 -0.53 -7.65 -24.45
C VAL A 149 -1.23 -8.76 -23.69
N LEU A 150 -2.13 -8.44 -22.75
CA LEU A 150 -2.84 -9.46 -21.98
C LEU A 150 -3.87 -10.23 -22.82
N LEU A 151 -4.52 -9.60 -23.81
CA LEU A 151 -5.38 -10.31 -24.77
C LEU A 151 -4.61 -11.41 -25.52
N ILE A 152 -3.35 -11.14 -25.87
CA ILE A 152 -2.50 -12.10 -26.60
C ILE A 152 -1.86 -13.13 -25.65
N ALA A 153 -1.32 -12.67 -24.52
CA ALA A 153 -0.51 -13.49 -23.61
C ALA A 153 -1.34 -14.37 -22.67
N GLY A 154 -2.55 -13.95 -22.32
CA GLY A 154 -3.51 -14.74 -21.57
C GLY A 154 -4.75 -13.93 -21.18
N ARG A 155 -5.74 -13.92 -22.09
CA ARG A 155 -7.05 -13.26 -21.95
C ARG A 155 -7.80 -13.61 -20.66
N GLU A 156 -7.50 -14.77 -20.08
CA GLU A 156 -8.12 -15.22 -18.83
C GLU A 156 -7.80 -14.26 -17.68
N ALA A 157 -6.63 -13.60 -17.71
CA ALA A 157 -6.26 -12.59 -16.72
C ALA A 157 -7.16 -11.34 -16.80
N LEU A 158 -7.60 -10.95 -17.99
CA LEU A 158 -8.52 -9.81 -18.18
C LEU A 158 -9.95 -10.13 -17.74
N LEU A 159 -10.39 -11.37 -17.96
CA LEU A 159 -11.72 -11.83 -17.56
C LEU A 159 -11.85 -12.02 -16.05
N GLY A 160 -10.75 -12.35 -15.37
CA GLY A 160 -10.70 -12.50 -13.91
C GLY A 160 -10.39 -11.20 -13.15
N PHE A 161 -10.21 -10.08 -13.85
CA PHE A 161 -9.88 -8.80 -13.24
C PHE A 161 -11.11 -8.18 -12.56
N ASP A 162 -10.91 -7.56 -11.39
CA ASP A 162 -11.97 -6.88 -10.65
C ASP A 162 -12.25 -5.49 -11.25
N TRP A 163 -13.11 -5.46 -12.28
CA TRP A 163 -13.53 -4.21 -12.92
C TRP A 163 -14.28 -3.27 -11.97
N ALA A 164 -14.90 -3.79 -10.91
CA ALA A 164 -15.55 -2.95 -9.90
C ALA A 164 -14.54 -2.12 -9.11
N LEU A 165 -13.31 -2.62 -8.92
CA LEU A 165 -12.23 -1.86 -8.28
C LEU A 165 -11.82 -0.64 -9.11
N VAL A 166 -11.72 -0.76 -10.43
CA VAL A 166 -11.41 0.38 -11.32
C VAL A 166 -12.52 1.43 -11.26
N LEU A 167 -13.79 1.00 -11.31
CA LEU A 167 -14.92 1.92 -11.14
C LEU A 167 -14.93 2.58 -9.76
N THR A 168 -14.57 1.84 -8.71
CA THR A 168 -14.48 2.39 -7.34
C THR A 168 -13.45 3.50 -7.27
N PHE A 169 -12.26 3.32 -7.85
CA PHE A 169 -11.27 4.39 -7.91
C PHE A 169 -11.76 5.57 -8.75
N ALA A 170 -12.39 5.34 -9.90
CA ALA A 170 -12.96 6.40 -10.72
C ALA A 170 -13.99 7.25 -9.94
N PHE A 171 -14.90 6.62 -9.19
CA PHE A 171 -15.86 7.33 -8.35
C PHE A 171 -15.19 8.06 -7.18
N ILE A 172 -14.22 7.45 -6.50
CA ILE A 172 -13.43 8.12 -5.46
C ILE A 172 -12.78 9.40 -6.04
N PHE A 173 -12.20 9.33 -7.24
CA PHE A 173 -11.61 10.51 -7.85
C PHE A 173 -12.63 11.60 -8.13
N ILE A 174 -13.79 11.25 -8.69
CA ILE A 174 -14.86 12.23 -8.98
C ILE A 174 -15.38 12.84 -7.67
N ASP A 175 -15.84 12.00 -6.74
CA ASP A 175 -16.51 12.44 -5.52
C ASP A 175 -15.59 13.26 -4.62
N PHE A 176 -14.35 12.80 -4.41
CA PHE A 176 -13.42 13.52 -3.53
C PHE A 176 -12.82 14.75 -4.19
N SER A 177 -12.81 14.86 -5.52
CA SER A 177 -12.46 16.12 -6.21
C SER A 177 -13.53 17.18 -5.99
N GLU A 178 -14.82 16.81 -6.02
CA GLU A 178 -15.93 17.72 -5.70
C GLU A 178 -15.88 18.16 -4.23
N ILE A 179 -15.67 17.21 -3.30
CA ILE A 179 -15.48 17.52 -1.88
C ILE A 179 -14.29 18.48 -1.69
N ALA A 180 -13.19 18.25 -2.38
CA ALA A 180 -12.03 19.13 -2.29
C ALA A 180 -12.34 20.55 -2.81
N GLY A 181 -13.17 20.67 -3.86
CA GLY A 181 -13.70 21.95 -4.33
C GLY A 181 -14.54 22.67 -3.26
N LEU A 182 -15.39 21.95 -2.53
CA LEU A 182 -16.18 22.51 -1.42
C LEU A 182 -15.32 22.95 -0.22
N LEU A 183 -14.16 22.33 -0.04
CA LEU A 183 -13.21 22.65 1.02
C LEU A 183 -12.15 23.68 0.61
N SER A 184 -12.27 24.26 -0.60
CA SER A 184 -11.26 25.18 -1.16
C SER A 184 -11.04 26.46 -0.33
N ASP A 185 -12.04 26.89 0.43
CA ASP A 185 -11.94 28.04 1.34
C ASP A 185 -11.21 27.72 2.67
N LEU A 186 -10.98 26.43 2.98
CA LEU A 186 -10.24 26.04 4.17
C LEU A 186 -8.74 26.20 3.94
N THR A 187 -8.08 26.89 4.86
CA THR A 187 -6.62 26.97 4.89
C THR A 187 -6.03 25.65 5.36
N LEU A 188 -5.66 24.79 4.41
CA LEU A 188 -4.96 23.54 4.69
C LEU A 188 -3.46 23.77 4.81
N PRO A 189 -2.73 23.04 5.68
CA PRO A 189 -1.28 23.15 5.75
C PRO A 189 -0.64 22.78 4.41
N ALA A 190 0.20 23.65 3.87
CA ALA A 190 0.85 23.43 2.57
C ALA A 190 2.18 22.68 2.67
N GLY A 191 2.77 22.51 3.86
CA GLY A 191 4.09 21.89 4.02
C GLY A 191 4.46 21.53 5.44
N GLY A 192 5.65 20.95 5.58
CA GLY A 192 6.27 20.60 6.87
C GLY A 192 5.45 19.64 7.75
N LEU A 193 5.64 19.76 9.06
CA LEU A 193 5.00 18.91 10.07
C LEU A 193 3.46 19.03 10.05
N GLY A 194 2.93 20.22 9.81
CA GLY A 194 1.48 20.46 9.78
C GLY A 194 0.80 19.65 8.67
N LEU A 195 1.37 19.66 7.47
CA LEU A 195 0.87 18.85 6.34
C LEU A 195 1.01 17.37 6.64
N PHE A 196 2.16 16.92 7.13
CA PHE A 196 2.37 15.51 7.49
C PHE A 196 1.29 14.99 8.46
N LEU A 197 1.02 15.74 9.54
CA LEU A 197 0.02 15.36 10.53
C LEU A 197 -1.41 15.41 9.97
N ALA A 198 -1.73 16.45 9.17
CA ALA A 198 -3.03 16.56 8.52
C ALA A 198 -3.27 15.40 7.54
N SER A 199 -2.27 15.07 6.72
CA SER A 199 -2.27 13.93 5.80
C SER A 199 -2.44 12.60 6.51
N ALA A 200 -1.70 12.37 7.60
CA ALA A 200 -1.81 11.16 8.40
C ALA A 200 -3.20 11.04 9.05
N GLY A 201 -3.70 12.11 9.67
CA GLY A 201 -5.01 12.13 10.31
C GLY A 201 -6.17 11.97 9.32
N LEU A 202 -6.12 12.67 8.19
CA LEU A 202 -7.16 12.56 7.16
C LEU A 202 -7.17 11.17 6.51
N SER A 203 -5.98 10.59 6.27
CA SER A 203 -5.84 9.22 5.78
C SER A 203 -6.52 8.22 6.72
N GLN A 204 -6.38 8.35 8.05
CA GLN A 204 -7.12 7.51 9.01
C GLN A 204 -8.63 7.65 8.86
N LEU A 205 -9.14 8.86 8.59
CA LEU A 205 -10.58 9.16 8.58
C LEU A 205 -11.28 8.69 7.30
N ILE A 206 -10.68 8.96 6.14
CA ILE A 206 -11.32 8.76 4.83
C ILE A 206 -10.53 7.84 3.90
N SER A 207 -9.49 7.16 4.38
CA SER A 207 -8.52 6.36 3.61
C SER A 207 -7.46 7.20 2.88
N ASN A 208 -6.32 6.56 2.63
CA ASN A 208 -5.13 7.13 2.01
C ASN A 208 -5.37 7.74 0.61
N VAL A 209 -6.11 7.05 -0.28
CA VAL A 209 -6.38 7.54 -1.64
C VAL A 209 -7.27 8.80 -1.63
N PRO A 210 -8.45 8.79 -0.99
CA PRO A 210 -9.27 9.99 -0.85
C PRO A 210 -8.57 11.17 -0.17
N ALA A 211 -7.84 10.91 0.92
CA ALA A 211 -7.09 11.96 1.63
C ALA A 211 -6.05 12.63 0.72
N THR A 212 -5.42 11.85 -0.15
CA THR A 212 -4.46 12.36 -1.13
C THR A 212 -5.13 13.27 -2.16
N VAL A 213 -6.27 12.84 -2.73
CA VAL A 213 -7.04 13.63 -3.70
C VAL A 213 -7.46 14.97 -3.11
N VAL A 214 -7.99 14.97 -1.87
CA VAL A 214 -8.42 16.18 -1.18
C VAL A 214 -7.26 17.16 -0.97
N LEU A 215 -6.14 16.69 -0.42
CA LEU A 215 -5.02 17.56 -0.06
C LEU A 215 -4.24 18.09 -1.27
N LEU A 216 -4.19 17.32 -2.37
CA LEU A 216 -3.49 17.72 -3.59
C LEU A 216 -4.05 18.97 -4.26
N THR A 217 -5.31 19.32 -4.01
CA THR A 217 -5.92 20.54 -4.57
C THR A 217 -5.20 21.82 -4.17
N SER A 218 -4.59 21.84 -2.98
CA SER A 218 -3.79 22.95 -2.47
C SER A 218 -2.36 23.00 -3.03
N ARG A 219 -1.98 22.04 -3.89
CA ARG A 219 -0.59 21.81 -4.38
C ARG A 219 0.45 21.90 -3.25
N PRO A 220 0.33 21.07 -2.21
CA PRO A 220 1.21 21.15 -1.04
C PRO A 220 2.62 20.62 -1.35
N ASP A 221 3.52 20.56 -0.38
CA ASP A 221 4.79 19.86 -0.51
C ASP A 221 4.54 18.35 -0.68
N TRP A 222 5.09 17.76 -1.74
CA TRP A 222 4.81 16.36 -2.07
C TRP A 222 5.29 15.39 -0.99
N LEU A 223 6.46 15.62 -0.38
CA LEU A 223 7.08 14.66 0.53
C LEU A 223 6.33 14.54 1.87
N PRO A 224 6.02 15.62 2.62
CA PRO A 224 5.24 15.49 3.84
C PRO A 224 3.83 14.94 3.58
N LEU A 225 3.22 15.29 2.44
CA LEU A 225 1.97 14.66 1.99
C LEU A 225 2.14 13.15 1.82
N THR A 226 3.14 12.71 1.03
CA THR A 226 3.43 11.28 0.80
C THR A 226 3.68 10.54 2.11
N LEU A 227 4.52 11.09 2.99
CA LEU A 227 4.83 10.48 4.28
C LEU A 227 3.56 10.32 5.14
N GLY A 228 2.74 11.36 5.20
CA GLY A 228 1.53 11.38 6.01
C GLY A 228 0.47 10.41 5.51
N VAL A 229 0.14 10.40 4.21
CA VAL A 229 -0.92 9.52 3.69
C VAL A 229 -0.54 8.04 3.77
N ASN A 230 0.76 7.72 3.59
CA ASN A 230 1.26 6.34 3.71
C ASN A 230 1.27 5.86 5.15
N ILE A 231 1.78 6.67 6.10
CA ILE A 231 1.79 6.27 7.51
C ILE A 231 0.37 6.18 8.07
N GLY A 232 -0.52 7.08 7.66
CA GLY A 232 -1.95 7.04 7.98
C GLY A 232 -2.63 5.73 7.52
N GLY A 233 -2.13 5.10 6.46
CA GLY A 233 -2.62 3.80 6.01
C GLY A 233 -2.36 2.64 6.98
N THR A 234 -1.50 2.80 7.98
CA THR A 234 -1.07 1.72 8.88
C THR A 234 -1.86 1.62 10.19
N GLY A 235 -2.75 2.59 10.47
CA GLY A 235 -3.49 2.66 11.74
C GLY A 235 -4.82 1.90 11.71
N ILE A 236 -5.92 2.62 11.58
CA ILE A 236 -7.26 2.04 11.63
C ILE A 236 -7.62 1.33 10.32
N ILE A 237 -8.69 0.55 10.36
CA ILE A 237 -9.14 -0.27 9.22
C ILE A 237 -9.54 0.57 8.02
N VAL A 238 -10.09 1.78 8.25
CA VAL A 238 -10.49 2.71 7.18
C VAL A 238 -9.27 3.38 6.54
N GLY A 239 -8.13 3.42 7.24
CA GLY A 239 -6.93 4.12 6.79
C GLY A 239 -6.38 3.66 5.44
N SER A 240 -6.66 2.42 5.05
CA SER A 240 -6.23 1.85 3.79
C SER A 240 -7.13 0.70 3.35
N LEU A 241 -7.37 0.59 2.04
CA LEU A 241 -8.12 -0.50 1.43
C LEU A 241 -7.48 -1.87 1.77
N ALA A 242 -6.16 -1.94 1.81
CA ALA A 242 -5.41 -3.13 2.24
C ALA A 242 -5.84 -3.64 3.62
N ASN A 243 -6.14 -2.76 4.58
CA ASN A 243 -6.60 -3.15 5.91
C ASN A 243 -7.99 -3.80 5.86
N LEU A 244 -8.89 -3.25 5.04
CA LEU A 244 -10.22 -3.81 4.80
C LEU A 244 -10.17 -5.17 4.09
N ILE A 245 -9.30 -5.34 3.08
CA ILE A 245 -9.09 -6.62 2.41
C ILE A 245 -8.57 -7.66 3.42
N ALA A 246 -7.57 -7.28 4.22
CA ALA A 246 -6.99 -8.17 5.21
C ALA A 246 -8.05 -8.63 6.23
N LEU A 247 -8.89 -7.71 6.71
CA LEU A 247 -9.98 -8.02 7.61
C LEU A 247 -11.02 -8.95 6.96
N ARG A 248 -11.44 -8.63 5.73
CA ARG A 248 -12.45 -9.39 4.98
C ARG A 248 -12.03 -10.82 4.68
N ILE A 249 -10.77 -11.04 4.29
CA ILE A 249 -10.26 -12.38 3.96
C ILE A 249 -10.01 -13.20 5.22
N SER A 250 -9.45 -12.58 6.27
CA SER A 250 -9.08 -13.31 7.48
C SER A 250 -10.25 -13.59 8.43
N GLY A 251 -11.29 -12.77 8.39
CA GLY A 251 -12.46 -12.85 9.29
C GLY A 251 -12.18 -12.42 10.73
N ILE A 252 -11.07 -11.72 11.00
CA ILE A 252 -10.77 -11.23 12.35
C ILE A 252 -11.63 -10.00 12.70
N GLY A 253 -11.82 -9.75 14.00
CA GLY A 253 -12.57 -8.58 14.48
C GLY A 253 -11.79 -7.26 14.30
N MET A 254 -12.51 -6.16 14.15
CA MET A 254 -11.92 -4.81 14.04
C MET A 254 -11.06 -4.46 15.27
N ALA A 255 -11.56 -4.77 16.47
CA ALA A 255 -10.85 -4.52 17.72
C ALA A 255 -9.52 -5.30 17.81
N ASP A 256 -9.50 -6.55 17.33
CA ASP A 256 -8.29 -7.37 17.30
C ASP A 256 -7.25 -6.80 16.33
N PHE A 257 -7.69 -6.23 15.20
CA PHE A 257 -6.81 -5.53 14.28
C PHE A 257 -6.23 -4.27 14.93
N HIS A 258 -7.08 -3.40 15.47
CA HIS A 258 -6.66 -2.13 16.09
C HIS A 258 -5.73 -2.32 17.28
N ARG A 259 -5.88 -3.42 18.02
CA ARG A 259 -5.00 -3.79 19.13
C ARG A 259 -3.52 -3.84 18.73
N PHE A 260 -3.22 -4.23 17.50
CA PHE A 260 -1.84 -4.31 17.01
C PHE A 260 -1.49 -3.17 16.05
N SER A 261 -2.44 -2.64 15.29
CA SER A 261 -2.17 -1.60 14.31
C SER A 261 -1.99 -0.21 14.93
N ILE A 262 -2.79 0.16 15.93
CA ILE A 262 -2.71 1.48 16.57
C ILE A 262 -1.37 1.68 17.27
N PRO A 263 -0.86 0.74 18.10
CA PRO A 263 0.45 0.92 18.73
C PRO A 263 1.58 1.07 17.71
N TYR A 264 1.55 0.31 16.61
CA TYR A 264 2.53 0.46 15.53
C TYR A 264 2.43 1.85 14.90
N PHE A 265 1.22 2.28 14.52
CA PHE A 265 0.98 3.57 13.90
C PHE A 265 1.48 4.72 14.78
N LEU A 266 1.18 4.71 16.09
CA LEU A 266 1.62 5.75 17.01
C LEU A 266 3.15 5.81 17.13
N VAL A 267 3.82 4.66 17.25
CA VAL A 267 5.28 4.61 17.31
C VAL A 267 5.90 5.12 16.01
N ALA A 268 5.41 4.66 14.86
CA ALA A 268 5.88 5.10 13.56
C ALA A 268 5.64 6.60 13.37
N LEU A 269 4.46 7.11 13.76
CA LEU A 269 4.09 8.52 13.69
C LEU A 269 5.05 9.39 14.51
N VAL A 270 5.29 9.03 15.77
CA VAL A 270 6.23 9.77 16.64
C VAL A 270 7.63 9.78 16.05
N ILE A 271 8.13 8.65 15.56
CA ILE A 271 9.45 8.57 14.93
C ILE A 271 9.51 9.46 13.68
N SER A 272 8.47 9.44 12.84
CA SER A 272 8.39 10.33 11.67
C SER A 272 8.34 11.81 12.04
N ILE A 273 7.64 12.18 13.11
CA ILE A 273 7.64 13.56 13.63
C ILE A 273 9.07 13.97 14.00
N LEU A 274 9.80 13.12 14.73
CA LEU A 274 11.18 13.40 15.12
C LEU A 274 12.10 13.56 13.91
N ILE A 275 11.94 12.73 12.87
CA ILE A 275 12.73 12.83 11.63
C ILE A 275 12.43 14.13 10.88
N ILE A 276 11.18 14.58 10.84
CA ILE A 276 10.79 15.81 10.15
C ILE A 276 11.29 17.07 10.89
N LEU A 277 11.48 16.97 12.20
CA LEU A 277 11.97 18.08 13.04
C LEU A 277 13.50 18.21 13.09
N LEU A 278 14.24 17.18 12.64
CA LEU A 278 15.71 17.15 12.55
C LEU A 278 16.19 17.74 11.22
#